data_AF-A0A4Y7ITJ9-F1
#
_entry.id   AF-A0A4Y7ITJ9-F1
#
_cell.length_a   1.000
_cell.length_b   1.000
_cell.length_c   1.000
_cell.angle_alpha   90.00
_cell.angle_beta   90.00
_cell.angle_gamma   90.00
#
_symmetry.space_group_name_H-M   'P 1'
#
loop_
_entity.id
_entity.type
_entity.pdbx_description
1 polymer ?
#
loop_
_entity_poly.entity_id
_entity_poly.type
_entity_poly.pdbx_seq_one_letter_code
_entity_poly.pdbx_strand_id
1 'polypeptide(L)'
;MNCDCRYEDGPVDDVMVVDGFLFGGATTFYGVYECSVYGREFLSQVTLRLYYRQKLHKSGSHIWSHHGCKDMEGTKTELNIMSSVADGSQSPFVKVQWFCKNTQKKKSAIFSVNETMRDSSSSVILAEKKQNEKEVKLWGGRFEESVTDTVEKFSESISYDKALYKQDIKQSKAHATMLAKQGLMTASDRDAILRGLDEIEKCIEGGEFVWRTDREDVHMNIEAALTDLIGEPAKKLHTARSRNDQVVTDLRLWCRDAIDKILLCIKRLQVALVNLAKVNEGLIVPGYTHLQRAQPVLLQHLLLSYVEQLERDAGRLADCRSRLNFCPLGACALAGTGLPIDRFMTSDALGFTAPMRNSIDAVSDRDFVLEFLSANSIVAIHLSRLGEEWVLWASEEFGFLTPSDAVSTGSSIMPQKKNPDPMELVRGKSARVVGDLVTLLVLCKGLPQAYNRDLQEDKEPLFDSVKTIIGMLEVSTEFAQNITFNHERIQRALPAGHLDATTVADYLVNKACCVLPNSWFSNIPFRTSHDIVGRSVALCVSKKCELQDLSLDELKSLSPIFEQDVYEYLGVENSVRKFRSYGSTGSECVRDQLGYWSNKLEID
;
A
#
# COMPACT_ATOMS: atom_id res chain seq x y z
N MET A 1 -36.34 -45.53 12.57
CA MET A 1 -35.49 -45.51 13.78
C MET A 1 -35.02 -44.09 13.97
N ASN A 2 -35.56 -43.42 15.00
CA ASN A 2 -34.98 -42.20 15.55
C ASN A 2 -33.70 -42.56 16.31
N CYS A 3 -32.70 -41.69 16.26
CA CYS A 3 -31.79 -41.49 17.38
C CYS A 3 -31.28 -40.04 17.37
N ASP A 4 -31.59 -39.37 18.47
CA ASP A 4 -31.15 -38.05 18.89
C ASP A 4 -29.63 -37.92 18.94
N CYS A 5 -29.11 -36.74 18.60
CA CYS A 5 -27.90 -36.20 19.21
C CYS A 5 -28.19 -34.75 19.61
N ARG A 6 -28.19 -34.51 20.92
CA ARG A 6 -28.40 -33.22 21.58
C ARG A 6 -27.18 -32.33 21.34
N TYR A 7 -27.42 -31.04 21.07
CA TYR A 7 -26.42 -29.99 21.20
C TYR A 7 -26.21 -29.70 22.69
N GLU A 8 -24.97 -29.84 23.17
CA GLU A 8 -24.54 -29.28 24.45
C GLU A 8 -23.99 -27.87 24.20
N ASP A 9 -24.58 -26.89 24.89
CA ASP A 9 -24.10 -25.52 24.97
C ASP A 9 -22.79 -25.46 25.78
N GLY A 10 -21.72 -25.00 25.15
CA GLY A 10 -20.46 -24.65 25.81
C GLY A 10 -19.79 -23.48 25.08
N PRO A 11 -19.19 -22.49 25.77
CA PRO A 11 -18.49 -21.40 25.11
C PRO A 11 -17.19 -21.91 24.49
N VAL A 12 -16.97 -21.55 23.23
CA VAL A 12 -15.69 -21.72 22.53
C VAL A 12 -14.85 -20.49 22.83
N ASP A 13 -13.78 -20.66 23.61
CA ASP A 13 -12.81 -19.60 23.91
C ASP A 13 -11.87 -19.38 22.70
N ASP A 14 -12.22 -18.45 21.81
CA ASP A 14 -11.30 -17.94 20.80
C ASP A 14 -10.51 -16.75 21.38
N VAL A 15 -9.25 -17.00 21.75
CA VAL A 15 -8.32 -15.96 22.24
C VAL A 15 -7.63 -15.28 21.05
N MET A 16 -7.93 -14.01 20.82
CA MET A 16 -7.23 -13.15 19.86
C MET A 16 -6.08 -12.42 20.59
N VAL A 17 -4.82 -12.78 20.30
CA VAL A 17 -3.64 -12.08 20.84
C VAL A 17 -3.25 -10.94 19.91
N VAL A 18 -3.28 -9.70 20.40
CA VAL A 18 -2.80 -8.51 19.69
C VAL A 18 -1.60 -7.95 20.46
N ASP A 19 -0.39 -8.06 19.89
CA ASP A 19 0.82 -7.48 20.46
C ASP A 19 0.92 -5.98 20.09
N GLY A 20 0.94 -5.11 21.10
CA GLY A 20 1.18 -3.68 20.95
C GLY A 20 2.39 -3.22 21.79
N PHE A 21 3.44 -2.72 21.14
CA PHE A 21 4.58 -2.11 21.82
C PHE A 21 4.37 -0.60 22.01
N LEU A 22 4.46 -0.12 23.26
CA LEU A 22 4.58 1.30 23.60
C LEU A 22 5.93 1.54 24.28
N PHE A 23 6.78 2.38 23.69
CA PHE A 23 8.07 2.77 24.24
C PHE A 23 7.93 3.94 25.22
N GLY A 24 8.42 3.75 26.45
CA GLY A 24 8.68 4.83 27.41
C GLY A 24 8.81 4.34 28.86
N GLY A 25 10.04 4.27 29.38
CA GLY A 25 10.37 4.36 30.81
C GLY A 25 9.94 3.22 31.74
N ALA A 26 10.86 2.28 32.01
CA ALA A 26 10.98 1.47 33.24
C ALA A 26 9.71 0.96 33.96
N THR A 27 8.69 0.47 33.25
CA THR A 27 7.67 -0.44 33.78
C THR A 27 7.02 -1.17 32.59
N THR A 28 7.10 -2.51 32.56
CA THR A 28 6.44 -3.30 31.51
C THR A 28 4.99 -3.57 31.92
N PHE A 29 4.04 -3.00 31.19
CA PHE A 29 2.61 -3.26 31.36
C PHE A 29 2.21 -4.42 30.44
N TYR A 30 1.51 -5.42 30.98
CA TYR A 30 0.85 -6.45 30.18
C TYR A 30 -0.65 -6.30 30.43
N GLY A 31 -1.38 -5.79 29.44
CA GLY A 31 -2.83 -5.82 29.42
C GLY A 31 -3.30 -7.03 28.61
N VAL A 32 -4.18 -7.86 29.17
CA VAL A 32 -4.93 -8.86 28.42
C VAL A 32 -6.34 -8.32 28.26
N TYR A 33 -6.81 -8.18 27.02
CA TYR A 33 -8.18 -7.75 26.73
C TYR A 33 -9.05 -8.99 26.63
N GLU A 34 -10.07 -9.10 27.47
CA GLU A 34 -11.09 -10.14 27.39
C GLU A 34 -12.39 -9.47 26.93
N CYS A 35 -12.86 -9.82 25.73
CA CYS A 35 -14.13 -9.31 25.20
C CYS A 35 -15.12 -10.45 25.17
N SER A 36 -16.05 -10.50 26.13
CA SER A 36 -17.15 -11.45 26.14
C SER A 36 -18.43 -10.75 25.69
N VAL A 37 -19.02 -11.23 24.59
CA VAL A 37 -20.34 -10.77 24.11
C VAL A 37 -21.39 -11.80 24.53
N TYR A 38 -22.23 -11.45 25.51
CA TYR A 38 -23.42 -12.23 25.85
C TYR A 38 -24.66 -11.64 25.17
N GLY A 39 -25.48 -12.52 24.58
CA GLY A 39 -26.56 -12.17 23.66
C GLY A 39 -27.78 -11.49 24.28
N ARG A 40 -28.44 -10.72 23.40
CA ARG A 40 -29.82 -10.19 23.37
C ARG A 40 -30.40 -9.67 24.69
N GLU A 41 -30.04 -8.44 25.04
CA GLU A 41 -30.96 -7.33 25.26
C GLU A 41 -30.16 -6.02 25.38
N PHE A 42 -30.74 -4.91 24.94
CA PHE A 42 -30.11 -3.59 24.87
C PHE A 42 -29.61 -3.13 26.25
N LEU A 43 -28.29 -3.16 26.48
CA LEU A 43 -27.47 -2.26 27.33
C LEU A 43 -26.05 -2.84 27.43
N SER A 44 -25.10 -2.30 26.67
CA SER A 44 -23.70 -2.71 26.74
C SER A 44 -23.01 -2.11 27.97
N GLN A 45 -22.75 -2.91 29.01
CA GLN A 45 -21.76 -2.59 30.03
C GLN A 45 -20.41 -3.23 29.66
N VAL A 46 -19.41 -2.39 29.41
CA VAL A 46 -18.01 -2.84 29.27
C VAL A 46 -17.42 -2.93 30.68
N THR A 47 -16.99 -4.12 31.09
CA THR A 47 -16.27 -4.31 32.36
C THR A 47 -14.77 -4.36 32.08
N LEU A 48 -14.03 -3.33 32.52
CA LEU A 48 -12.56 -3.31 32.48
C LEU A 48 -12.00 -4.06 33.69
N ARG A 49 -11.22 -5.12 33.47
CA ARG A 49 -10.39 -5.75 34.51
C ARG A 49 -8.91 -5.44 34.25
N LEU A 50 -8.29 -4.72 35.17
CA LEU A 50 -6.85 -4.48 35.19
C LEU A 50 -6.18 -5.55 36.05
N TYR A 51 -5.28 -6.33 35.45
CA TYR A 51 -4.41 -7.24 36.20
C TYR A 51 -3.03 -6.58 36.40
N TYR A 52 -2.59 -6.47 37.65
CA TYR A 52 -1.25 -6.00 37.99
C TYR A 52 -0.35 -7.18 38.31
N ARG A 53 0.91 -7.16 37.84
CA ARG A 53 1.95 -8.10 38.26
C ARG A 53 3.11 -7.33 38.90
N GLN A 54 3.23 -7.42 40.22
CA GLN A 54 4.38 -6.86 40.95
C GLN A 54 5.53 -7.87 40.91
N LYS A 55 6.67 -7.49 40.33
CA LYS A 55 7.87 -8.35 40.23
C LYS A 55 8.58 -8.37 41.59
N LEU A 56 8.31 -9.37 42.43
CA LEU A 56 9.11 -9.63 43.63
C LEU A 56 10.32 -10.49 43.25
N HIS A 57 11.52 -9.94 43.43
CA HIS A 57 12.77 -10.68 43.36
C HIS A 57 12.87 -11.65 44.54
N LYS A 58 12.85 -12.97 44.28
CA LYS A 58 13.80 -13.99 44.79
C LYS A 58 13.27 -15.43 44.63
N SER A 59 14.15 -16.29 44.11
CA SER A 59 14.27 -17.75 44.28
C SER A 59 13.07 -18.69 44.00
N GLY A 60 13.24 -19.52 42.95
CA GLY A 60 13.06 -20.98 43.05
C GLY A 60 11.65 -21.58 42.88
N SER A 61 11.56 -22.55 41.96
CA SER A 61 10.49 -23.54 41.72
C SER A 61 9.22 -23.09 40.98
N HIS A 62 8.99 -23.72 39.82
CA HIS A 62 7.73 -23.70 39.08
C HIS A 62 6.81 -24.79 39.61
N ILE A 63 5.68 -24.41 40.20
CA ILE A 63 4.53 -25.29 40.42
C ILE A 63 3.31 -24.56 39.87
N TRP A 64 2.62 -25.16 38.90
CA TRP A 64 1.29 -24.73 38.49
C TRP A 64 0.27 -25.38 39.43
N SER A 65 -0.55 -24.58 40.10
CA SER A 65 -1.74 -25.08 40.80
C SER A 65 -2.96 -24.27 40.39
N HIS A 66 -3.92 -24.96 39.78
CA HIS A 66 -5.31 -24.52 39.67
C HIS A 66 -5.92 -24.49 41.06
N HIS A 67 -6.44 -23.33 41.50
CA HIS A 67 -7.44 -23.26 42.56
C HIS A 67 -8.58 -22.35 42.09
N GLY A 68 -9.75 -22.98 41.92
CA GLY A 68 -11.02 -22.29 41.79
C GLY A 68 -11.55 -21.78 43.13
N CYS A 69 -12.27 -20.66 43.05
CA CYS A 69 -13.22 -20.05 43.97
C CYS A 69 -12.99 -20.14 45.50
N LYS A 70 -12.94 -18.95 46.13
CA LYS A 70 -13.69 -18.68 47.35
C LYS A 70 -14.16 -17.24 47.39
N ASP A 71 -15.47 -17.09 47.58
CA ASP A 71 -16.12 -15.86 48.00
C ASP A 71 -15.45 -15.31 49.27
N MET A 72 -15.10 -14.03 49.25
CA MET A 72 -14.98 -13.23 50.46
C MET A 72 -15.77 -11.94 50.26
N GLU A 73 -16.97 -11.93 50.84
CA GLU A 73 -17.67 -10.71 51.22
C GLU A 73 -16.84 -9.89 52.20
N GLY A 74 -16.91 -8.56 52.07
CA GLY A 74 -16.56 -7.64 53.15
C GLY A 74 -15.24 -6.89 52.99
N THR A 75 -15.22 -5.90 52.09
CA THR A 75 -14.70 -4.54 52.38
C THR A 75 -15.04 -3.63 51.21
N LYS A 76 -16.10 -2.83 51.36
CA LYS A 76 -16.33 -1.66 50.51
C LYS A 76 -15.19 -0.67 50.77
N THR A 77 -14.42 -0.33 49.75
CA THR A 77 -13.65 0.91 49.73
C THR A 77 -14.32 1.81 48.69
N GLU A 78 -15.32 2.56 49.13
CA GLU A 78 -15.88 3.69 48.39
C GLU A 78 -14.84 4.81 48.38
N LEU A 79 -14.32 5.14 47.19
CA LEU A 79 -13.55 6.36 46.98
C LEU A 79 -14.56 7.50 46.76
N ASN A 80 -14.91 8.15 47.86
CA ASN A 80 -15.72 9.37 47.89
C ASN A 80 -15.02 10.48 47.10
N ILE A 81 -15.62 10.92 45.99
CA ILE A 81 -15.43 12.27 45.47
C ILE A 81 -16.75 13.00 45.70
N MET A 82 -16.82 13.70 46.84
CA MET A 82 -17.87 14.68 47.09
C MET A 82 -17.67 15.87 46.14
N SER A 83 -18.59 16.05 45.21
CA SER A 83 -18.82 17.34 44.56
C SER A 83 -19.86 18.12 45.38
N SER A 84 -19.43 19.11 46.16
CA SER A 84 -20.33 20.15 46.66
C SER A 84 -20.35 21.30 45.68
N VAL A 85 -21.49 21.55 45.04
CA VAL A 85 -21.76 22.83 44.39
C VAL A 85 -22.35 23.76 45.46
N ALA A 86 -21.63 24.83 45.78
CA ALA A 86 -22.20 26.01 46.41
C ALA A 86 -21.55 27.25 45.80
N ASP A 87 -22.37 27.95 45.01
CA ASP A 87 -22.46 29.40 44.83
C ASP A 87 -21.18 30.23 44.55
N GLY A 88 -21.28 31.02 43.48
CA GLY A 88 -20.75 32.37 43.44
C GLY A 88 -19.23 32.58 43.51
N SER A 89 -18.63 32.78 42.34
CA SER A 89 -17.40 33.55 42.08
C SER A 89 -16.02 32.92 42.41
N GLN A 90 -15.14 33.03 41.41
CA GLN A 90 -13.68 32.80 41.38
C GLN A 90 -13.16 31.38 41.10
N SER A 91 -12.44 31.25 39.97
CA SER A 91 -11.70 30.05 39.55
C SER A 91 -10.36 29.90 40.28
N PRO A 92 -9.88 28.68 40.60
CA PRO A 92 -8.49 28.45 40.92
C PRO A 92 -7.75 27.71 39.79
N PHE A 93 -6.71 28.36 39.25
CA PHE A 93 -5.63 27.74 38.48
C PHE A 93 -4.64 27.03 39.42
N VAL A 94 -4.13 25.86 39.03
CA VAL A 94 -2.99 25.20 39.69
C VAL A 94 -1.73 25.36 38.83
N LYS A 95 -0.70 25.96 39.44
CA LYS A 95 0.67 26.17 38.94
C LYS A 95 1.49 24.88 39.07
N VAL A 96 2.32 24.57 38.07
CA VAL A 96 3.50 23.70 38.23
C VAL A 96 4.74 24.46 37.78
N GLN A 97 5.69 24.65 38.70
CA GLN A 97 6.99 25.29 38.49
C GLN A 97 8.08 24.23 38.27
N TRP A 98 8.96 24.47 37.28
CA TRP A 98 10.27 23.85 37.19
C TRP A 98 11.33 24.82 37.74
N PHE A 99 12.18 24.33 38.65
CA PHE A 99 13.41 25.00 39.08
C PHE A 99 14.61 24.28 38.46
N CYS A 100 15.44 25.02 37.73
CA CYS A 100 16.83 24.64 37.47
C CYS A 100 17.71 25.86 37.78
N LYS A 101 18.66 25.71 38.70
CA LYS A 101 19.72 26.69 38.99
C LYS A 101 21.07 26.04 38.68
N ASN A 102 21.79 26.55 37.70
CA ASN A 102 23.05 27.24 38.00
C ASN A 102 23.50 28.19 36.87
N THR A 103 23.99 29.32 37.35
CA THR A 103 24.38 30.59 36.71
C THR A 103 25.63 30.52 35.82
N GLN A 104 25.74 31.40 34.80
CA GLN A 104 26.54 32.64 34.91
C GLN A 104 26.42 33.61 33.69
N LYS A 105 26.18 34.88 34.05
CA LYS A 105 26.61 36.16 33.44
C LYS A 105 25.85 36.82 32.26
N LYS A 106 25.31 37.99 32.63
CA LYS A 106 24.82 39.16 31.89
C LYS A 106 25.68 39.60 30.69
N LYS A 107 25.03 40.10 29.63
CA LYS A 107 25.12 41.51 29.17
C LYS A 107 24.05 41.80 28.10
N SER A 108 23.30 42.88 28.31
CA SER A 108 22.45 43.55 27.34
C SER A 108 23.28 44.53 26.49
N ALA A 109 22.96 44.64 25.21
CA ALA A 109 23.40 45.72 24.34
C ALA A 109 22.18 46.26 23.58
N ILE A 110 21.98 47.57 23.70
CA ILE A 110 21.01 48.37 22.96
C ILE A 110 21.75 48.90 21.73
N PHE A 111 21.16 48.76 20.55
CA PHE A 111 21.57 49.53 19.37
C PHE A 111 20.37 50.34 18.88
N SER A 112 20.56 51.66 18.80
CA SER A 112 19.68 52.56 18.05
C SER A 112 20.13 52.59 16.60
N VAL A 113 19.17 52.65 15.68
CA VAL A 113 19.43 53.07 14.29
C VAL A 113 18.41 54.15 13.95
N ASN A 114 18.96 55.29 13.52
CA ASN A 114 18.26 56.51 13.13
C ASN A 114 17.51 56.37 11.81
N GLU A 115 16.52 57.26 11.67
CA GLU A 115 15.76 57.62 10.48
C GLU A 115 16.61 57.79 9.21
N THR A 116 16.17 57.19 8.11
CA THR A 116 16.06 57.79 6.77
C THR A 116 15.38 56.79 5.84
N MET A 117 14.45 57.27 4.99
CA MET A 117 13.67 56.61 3.93
C MET A 117 12.15 56.67 4.17
N ARG A 118 11.58 57.87 4.05
CA ARG A 118 10.17 58.08 3.70
C ARG A 118 10.10 58.26 2.19
N ASP A 119 9.46 57.32 1.49
CA ASP A 119 8.59 57.51 0.30
C ASP A 119 8.36 56.26 -0.58
N SER A 120 8.79 55.06 -0.14
CA SER A 120 8.42 53.79 -0.81
C SER A 120 7.55 52.86 0.03
N SER A 121 7.27 53.22 1.29
CA SER A 121 6.60 52.34 2.24
C SER A 121 5.08 52.39 2.17
N SER A 122 4.45 53.46 1.68
CA SER A 122 2.99 53.57 1.65
C SER A 122 2.32 52.60 0.66
N SER A 123 2.93 52.34 -0.50
CA SER A 123 2.43 51.36 -1.49
C SER A 123 2.71 49.92 -1.09
N VAL A 124 3.88 49.65 -0.48
CA VAL A 124 4.24 48.33 0.06
C VAL A 124 3.41 47.99 1.30
N ILE A 125 3.17 48.93 2.20
CA ILE A 125 2.32 48.74 3.39
C ILE A 125 0.85 48.52 3.01
N LEU A 126 0.35 49.12 1.92
CA LEU A 126 -1.01 48.88 1.41
C LEU A 126 -1.14 47.49 0.76
N ALA A 127 -0.09 47.00 0.08
CA ALA A 127 -0.04 45.64 -0.48
C ALA A 127 0.12 44.57 0.62
N GLU A 128 0.99 44.80 1.61
CA GLU A 128 1.17 43.94 2.79
C GLU A 128 -0.04 43.97 3.73
N LYS A 129 -0.74 45.10 3.87
CA LYS A 129 -2.00 45.17 4.64
C LYS A 129 -3.10 44.32 4.02
N LYS A 130 -3.24 44.34 2.68
CA LYS A 130 -4.22 43.48 1.99
C LYS A 130 -3.90 41.99 2.11
N GLN A 131 -2.64 41.62 2.30
CA GLN A 131 -2.25 40.23 2.54
C GLN A 131 -2.55 39.73 3.96
N ASN A 132 -2.71 40.61 4.96
CA ASN A 132 -2.88 40.24 6.37
C ASN A 132 -4.32 40.34 6.90
N GLU A 133 -5.28 40.83 6.11
CA GLU A 133 -6.69 40.80 6.49
C GLU A 133 -7.31 39.47 6.04
N LYS A 134 -7.89 38.73 7.00
CA LYS A 134 -8.63 37.49 6.74
C LYS A 134 -9.82 37.80 5.84
N GLU A 135 -9.96 37.01 4.78
CA GLU A 135 -11.04 37.20 3.82
C GLU A 135 -12.36 36.62 4.33
N VAL A 136 -13.48 37.29 4.04
CA VAL A 136 -14.82 36.80 4.42
C VAL A 136 -15.14 35.55 3.60
N LYS A 137 -15.39 34.42 4.28
CA LYS A 137 -15.63 33.13 3.63
C LYS A 137 -16.87 33.16 2.74
N LEU A 138 -16.81 32.46 1.59
CA LEU A 138 -17.87 32.39 0.58
C LEU A 138 -19.21 31.81 1.12
N TRP A 139 -19.15 30.99 2.17
CA TRP A 139 -20.32 30.43 2.86
C TRP A 139 -20.75 31.22 4.11
N GLY A 140 -20.07 32.34 4.41
CA GLY A 140 -20.18 33.08 5.66
C GLY A 140 -21.45 33.91 5.86
N GLY A 141 -22.30 34.08 4.84
CA GLY A 141 -23.47 34.99 4.90
C GLY A 141 -24.52 34.67 5.97
N ARG A 142 -24.45 33.48 6.59
CA ARG A 142 -25.33 33.05 7.68
C ARG A 142 -24.73 33.22 9.09
N PHE A 143 -23.41 33.44 9.20
CA PHE A 143 -22.70 33.36 10.47
C PHE A 143 -22.44 34.76 11.05
N GLU A 144 -22.78 34.95 12.33
CA GLU A 144 -22.59 36.21 13.05
C GLU A 144 -21.17 36.33 13.64
N GLU A 145 -20.48 35.20 13.86
CA GLU A 145 -19.14 35.12 14.43
C GLU A 145 -18.16 34.41 13.49
N SER A 146 -16.88 34.79 13.56
CA SER A 146 -15.81 34.14 12.80
C SER A 146 -15.38 32.81 13.43
N VAL A 147 -14.93 31.88 12.59
CA VAL A 147 -14.36 30.60 13.04
C VAL A 147 -13.03 30.84 13.78
N THR A 148 -12.78 30.09 14.86
CA THR A 148 -11.51 30.20 15.59
C THR A 148 -10.33 29.65 14.77
N ASP A 149 -9.13 30.21 14.96
CA ASP A 149 -7.91 29.77 14.26
C ASP A 149 -7.64 28.26 14.39
N THR A 150 -7.96 27.68 15.55
CA THR A 150 -7.78 26.25 15.81
C THR A 150 -8.69 25.41 14.92
N VAL A 151 -9.96 25.81 14.77
CA VAL A 151 -10.91 25.10 13.91
C VAL A 151 -10.51 25.28 12.45
N GLU A 152 -10.08 26.47 12.04
CA GLU A 152 -9.63 26.70 10.66
C GLU A 152 -8.45 25.81 10.27
N LYS A 153 -7.42 25.74 11.13
CA LYS A 153 -6.24 24.89 10.90
C LYS A 153 -6.57 23.40 10.89
N PHE A 154 -7.63 22.98 11.58
CA PHE A 154 -8.07 21.59 11.61
C PHE A 154 -8.96 21.25 10.41
N SER A 155 -9.75 22.21 9.93
CA SER A 155 -10.71 22.01 8.84
C SER A 155 -10.14 22.27 7.44
N GLU A 156 -9.02 22.99 7.34
CA GLU A 156 -8.39 23.30 6.05
C GLU A 156 -7.94 22.02 5.35
N SER A 157 -8.07 22.00 4.02
CA SER A 157 -7.57 20.93 3.19
C SER A 157 -6.52 21.40 2.19
N ILE A 158 -6.25 22.70 2.11
CA ILE A 158 -5.32 23.26 1.13
C ILE A 158 -3.88 22.75 1.27
N SER A 159 -3.47 22.35 2.48
CA SER A 159 -2.15 21.75 2.71
C SER A 159 -1.90 20.50 1.86
N TYR A 160 -2.95 19.76 1.48
CA TYR A 160 -2.88 18.54 0.67
C TYR A 160 -3.72 18.58 -0.62
N ASP A 161 -4.92 19.15 -0.62
CA ASP A 161 -5.84 19.11 -1.76
C ASP A 161 -5.45 20.05 -2.91
N LYS A 162 -4.48 20.95 -2.70
CA LYS A 162 -3.83 21.71 -3.77
C LYS A 162 -3.30 20.80 -4.87
N ALA A 163 -3.05 19.52 -4.60
CA ALA A 163 -2.69 18.51 -5.60
C ALA A 163 -3.76 18.31 -6.70
N LEU A 164 -5.01 18.72 -6.45
CA LEU A 164 -6.15 18.59 -7.36
C LEU A 164 -6.34 19.79 -8.30
N TYR A 165 -5.48 20.81 -8.25
CA TYR A 165 -5.69 22.07 -9.01
C TYR A 165 -5.90 21.86 -10.52
N LYS A 166 -5.18 20.90 -11.12
CA LYS A 166 -5.29 20.60 -12.56
C LYS A 166 -6.67 20.07 -12.90
N GLN A 167 -7.19 19.17 -12.06
CA GLN A 167 -8.51 18.61 -12.24
C GLN A 167 -9.59 19.68 -12.00
N ASP A 168 -9.44 20.51 -10.97
CA ASP A 168 -10.41 21.57 -10.62
C ASP A 168 -10.56 22.59 -11.76
N ILE A 169 -9.43 23.04 -12.29
CA ILE A 169 -9.37 23.94 -13.46
C ILE A 169 -10.00 23.27 -14.68
N LYS A 170 -9.64 22.01 -14.98
CA LYS A 170 -10.16 21.28 -16.14
C LYS A 170 -11.68 21.10 -16.08
N GLN A 171 -12.22 20.67 -14.94
CA GLN A 171 -13.67 20.53 -14.78
C GLN A 171 -14.38 21.88 -14.79
N SER A 172 -13.76 22.94 -14.25
CA SER A 172 -14.32 24.28 -14.27
C SER A 172 -14.43 24.85 -15.68
N LYS A 173 -13.43 24.58 -16.55
CA LYS A 173 -13.49 24.93 -17.98
C LYS A 173 -14.64 24.20 -18.69
N ALA A 174 -14.81 22.90 -18.43
CA ALA A 174 -15.92 22.11 -18.99
C ALA A 174 -17.29 22.62 -18.51
N HIS A 175 -17.41 22.92 -17.22
CA HIS A 175 -18.64 23.42 -16.61
C HIS A 175 -19.04 24.79 -17.15
N ALA A 176 -18.10 25.75 -17.21
CA ALA A 176 -18.34 27.07 -17.81
C ALA A 176 -18.83 26.98 -19.26
N THR A 177 -18.21 26.09 -20.03
CA THR A 177 -18.58 25.86 -21.43
C THR A 177 -19.99 25.30 -21.57
N MET A 178 -20.37 24.37 -20.70
CA MET A 178 -21.74 23.82 -20.63
C MET A 178 -22.76 24.88 -20.21
N LEU A 179 -22.47 25.67 -19.16
CA LEU A 179 -23.37 26.74 -18.70
C LEU A 179 -23.66 27.74 -19.83
N ALA A 180 -22.64 28.12 -20.60
CA ALA A 180 -22.82 29.01 -21.74
C ALA A 180 -23.68 28.38 -22.85
N LYS A 181 -23.49 27.08 -23.11
CA LYS A 181 -24.28 26.34 -24.10
C LYS A 181 -25.77 26.25 -23.71
N GLN A 182 -26.06 26.13 -22.42
CA GLN A 182 -27.42 26.11 -21.87
C GLN A 182 -28.02 27.50 -21.65
N GLY A 183 -27.32 28.57 -22.04
CA GLY A 183 -27.80 29.96 -21.89
C GLY A 183 -27.81 30.47 -20.45
N LEU A 184 -27.13 29.78 -19.52
CA LEU A 184 -27.01 30.16 -18.11
C LEU A 184 -25.88 31.17 -17.87
N MET A 185 -24.98 31.35 -18.85
CA MET A 185 -24.01 32.46 -18.90
C MET A 185 -23.77 32.90 -20.35
N THR A 186 -23.26 34.12 -20.54
CA THR A 186 -22.94 34.60 -21.89
C THR A 186 -21.65 33.95 -22.42
N ALA A 187 -21.48 33.93 -23.75
CA ALA A 187 -20.21 33.49 -24.35
C ALA A 187 -19.02 34.33 -23.88
N SER A 188 -19.22 35.63 -23.68
CA SER A 188 -18.19 36.54 -23.15
C SER A 188 -17.81 36.18 -21.71
N ASP A 189 -18.78 35.85 -20.85
CA ASP A 189 -18.51 35.39 -19.48
C ASP A 189 -17.67 34.10 -19.50
N ARG A 190 -18.07 33.11 -20.31
CA ARG A 190 -17.31 31.87 -20.49
C ARG A 190 -15.88 32.15 -20.94
N ASP A 191 -15.69 32.96 -21.97
CA ASP A 191 -14.35 33.21 -22.53
C ASP A 191 -13.45 33.94 -21.53
N ALA A 192 -14.01 34.81 -20.68
CA ALA A 192 -13.30 35.42 -19.57
C ALA A 192 -12.89 34.36 -18.52
N ILE A 193 -13.80 33.45 -18.15
CA ILE A 193 -13.53 32.35 -17.21
C ILE A 193 -12.42 31.44 -17.75
N LEU A 194 -12.51 30.99 -19.01
CA LEU A 194 -11.51 30.09 -19.59
C LEU A 194 -10.11 30.70 -19.58
N ARG A 195 -9.98 31.96 -20.03
CA ARG A 195 -8.70 32.68 -20.00
C ARG A 195 -8.18 32.88 -18.58
N GLY A 196 -9.06 33.24 -17.64
CA GLY A 196 -8.67 33.44 -16.25
C GLY A 196 -8.17 32.14 -15.61
N LEU A 197 -8.83 31.02 -15.89
CA LEU A 197 -8.39 29.70 -15.43
C LEU A 197 -7.05 29.27 -16.08
N ASP A 198 -6.82 29.57 -17.36
CA ASP A 198 -5.53 29.33 -18.03
C ASP A 198 -4.39 30.16 -17.39
N GLU A 199 -4.68 31.41 -16.99
CA GLU A 199 -3.72 32.29 -16.32
C GLU A 199 -3.39 31.78 -14.92
N ILE A 200 -4.40 31.40 -14.14
CA ILE A 200 -4.22 30.80 -12.81
C ILE A 200 -3.40 29.51 -12.90
N GLU A 201 -3.70 28.63 -13.87
CA GLU A 201 -2.96 27.39 -14.10
C GLU A 201 -1.47 27.67 -14.32
N LYS A 202 -1.14 28.67 -15.17
CA LYS A 202 0.25 29.09 -15.41
C LYS A 202 0.92 29.66 -14.16
N CYS A 203 0.21 30.47 -13.37
CA CYS A 203 0.74 31.00 -12.11
C CYS A 203 1.05 29.88 -11.11
N ILE A 204 0.19 28.85 -11.03
CA ILE A 204 0.43 27.68 -10.16
C ILE A 204 1.64 26.89 -10.65
N GLU A 205 1.72 26.59 -11.95
CA GLU A 205 2.84 25.85 -12.54
C GLU A 205 4.17 26.62 -12.48
N GLY A 206 4.12 27.95 -12.55
CA GLY A 206 5.27 28.84 -12.37
C GLY A 206 5.72 29.03 -10.92
N GLY A 207 4.95 28.53 -9.93
CA GLY A 207 5.23 28.72 -8.51
C GLY A 207 4.95 30.13 -7.98
N GLU A 208 4.22 30.94 -8.75
CA GLU A 208 3.86 32.33 -8.42
C GLU A 208 2.53 32.42 -7.66
N PHE A 209 1.71 31.37 -7.71
CA PHE A 209 0.42 31.32 -7.03
C PHE A 209 0.58 31.20 -5.51
N VAL A 210 0.00 32.15 -4.77
CA VAL A 210 0.01 32.15 -3.31
C VAL A 210 -1.22 31.43 -2.78
N TRP A 211 -1.03 30.20 -2.32
CA TRP A 211 -2.06 29.44 -1.62
C TRP A 211 -2.32 30.03 -0.23
N ARG A 212 -3.57 30.34 0.07
CA ARG A 212 -3.97 30.88 1.36
C ARG A 212 -4.76 29.83 2.16
N THR A 213 -4.40 29.65 3.42
CA THR A 213 -5.07 28.73 4.36
C THR A 213 -6.39 29.27 4.88
N ASP A 214 -6.58 30.60 4.88
CA ASP A 214 -7.89 31.20 5.18
C ASP A 214 -8.91 30.98 4.05
N ARG A 215 -8.43 30.65 2.84
CA ARG A 215 -9.21 30.13 1.71
C ARG A 215 -9.28 28.59 1.75
N GLU A 216 -9.66 28.02 2.89
CA GLU A 216 -10.01 26.61 3.22
C GLU A 216 -9.46 25.46 2.34
N ASP A 217 -9.77 25.45 1.04
CA ASP A 217 -9.51 24.38 0.08
C ASP A 217 -8.99 24.91 -1.28
N VAL A 218 -8.54 24.00 -2.16
CA VAL A 218 -8.09 24.30 -3.53
C VAL A 218 -9.15 25.07 -4.33
N HIS A 219 -10.43 24.74 -4.13
CA HIS A 219 -11.53 25.30 -4.91
C HIS A 219 -11.78 26.76 -4.56
N MET A 220 -11.75 27.13 -3.27
CA MET A 220 -11.87 28.51 -2.80
C MET A 220 -10.67 29.35 -3.23
N ASN A 221 -9.46 28.79 -3.18
CA ASN A 221 -8.27 29.47 -3.66
C ASN A 221 -8.40 29.84 -5.15
N ILE A 222 -8.81 28.88 -5.99
CA ILE A 222 -8.98 29.10 -7.44
C ILE A 222 -10.15 30.05 -7.72
N GLU A 223 -11.28 29.88 -7.05
CA GLU A 223 -12.47 30.72 -7.24
C GLU A 223 -12.23 32.19 -6.84
N ALA A 224 -11.54 32.40 -5.72
CA ALA A 224 -11.19 33.75 -5.27
C ALA A 224 -10.16 34.39 -6.22
N ALA A 225 -9.11 33.66 -6.63
CA ALA A 225 -8.16 34.15 -7.61
C ALA A 225 -8.83 34.48 -8.97
N LEU A 226 -9.78 33.67 -9.41
CA LEU A 226 -10.55 33.93 -10.62
C LEU A 226 -11.40 35.19 -10.47
N THR A 227 -12.06 35.37 -9.31
CA THR A 227 -12.84 36.56 -9.01
C THR A 227 -11.97 37.82 -8.98
N ASP A 228 -10.79 37.75 -8.36
CA ASP A 228 -9.82 38.84 -8.34
C ASP A 228 -9.37 39.24 -9.76
N LEU A 229 -9.25 38.25 -10.66
CA LEU A 229 -8.76 38.45 -12.02
C LEU A 229 -9.83 38.97 -13.00
N ILE A 230 -11.05 38.42 -12.97
CA ILE A 230 -12.07 38.72 -14.00
C ILE A 230 -13.36 39.33 -13.44
N GLY A 231 -13.52 39.43 -12.13
CA GLY A 231 -14.68 40.02 -11.47
C GLY A 231 -15.96 39.17 -11.56
N GLU A 232 -17.08 39.84 -11.82
CA GLU A 232 -18.43 39.27 -11.73
C GLU A 232 -18.68 37.98 -12.56
N PRO A 233 -18.11 37.79 -13.77
CA PRO A 233 -18.22 36.54 -14.50
C PRO A 233 -17.77 35.31 -13.69
N ALA A 234 -16.75 35.43 -12.84
CA ALA A 234 -16.23 34.32 -12.03
C ALA A 234 -17.31 33.76 -11.09
N LYS A 235 -18.14 34.63 -10.49
CA LYS A 235 -19.19 34.23 -9.55
C LYS A 235 -20.29 33.39 -10.21
N LYS A 236 -20.49 33.53 -11.53
CA LYS A 236 -21.45 32.72 -12.29
C LYS A 236 -20.99 31.26 -12.45
N LEU A 237 -19.69 30.97 -12.29
CA LEU A 237 -19.13 29.63 -12.48
C LEU A 237 -19.69 28.60 -11.50
N HIS A 238 -20.08 29.01 -10.29
CA HIS A 238 -20.66 28.10 -9.30
C HIS A 238 -22.14 27.75 -9.56
N THR A 239 -22.77 28.35 -10.60
CA THR A 239 -24.17 28.05 -10.96
C THR A 239 -24.34 26.56 -11.25
N ALA A 240 -25.37 25.94 -10.65
CA ALA A 240 -25.67 24.51 -10.80
C ALA A 240 -24.52 23.56 -10.41
N ARG A 241 -23.69 23.96 -9.45
CA ARG A 241 -22.57 23.16 -8.91
C ARG A 241 -22.55 23.26 -7.39
N SER A 242 -21.94 22.28 -6.73
CA SER A 242 -21.63 22.29 -5.31
C SER A 242 -20.17 21.90 -5.13
N ARG A 243 -19.60 22.12 -3.94
CA ARG A 243 -18.31 21.51 -3.62
C ARG A 243 -18.39 19.98 -3.57
N ASN A 244 -19.55 19.42 -3.23
CA ASN A 244 -19.72 17.98 -3.10
C ASN A 244 -19.53 17.23 -4.43
N ASP A 245 -20.16 17.68 -5.52
CA ASP A 245 -19.97 17.05 -6.84
C ASP A 245 -18.67 17.50 -7.51
N GLN A 246 -18.21 18.72 -7.23
CA GLN A 246 -16.92 19.23 -7.72
C GLN A 246 -15.76 18.40 -7.19
N VAL A 247 -15.61 18.22 -5.87
CA VAL A 247 -14.46 17.50 -5.30
C VAL A 247 -14.41 16.03 -5.73
N VAL A 248 -15.56 15.37 -5.87
CA VAL A 248 -15.60 13.98 -6.35
C VAL A 248 -15.26 13.89 -7.84
N THR A 249 -15.61 14.90 -8.63
CA THR A 249 -15.18 15.01 -10.03
C THR A 249 -13.66 15.12 -10.10
N ASP A 250 -13.05 15.98 -9.27
CA ASP A 250 -11.60 16.13 -9.21
C ASP A 250 -10.90 14.85 -8.80
N LEU A 251 -11.39 14.21 -7.74
CA LEU A 251 -10.79 13.01 -7.21
C LEU A 251 -10.84 11.86 -8.22
N ARG A 252 -11.94 11.69 -8.97
CA ARG A 252 -12.03 10.67 -10.03
C ARG A 252 -11.07 10.95 -11.18
N LEU A 253 -10.98 12.20 -11.64
CA LEU A 253 -10.04 12.60 -12.68
C LEU A 253 -8.59 12.35 -12.22
N TRP A 254 -8.28 12.70 -10.98
CA TRP A 254 -6.96 12.49 -10.39
C TRP A 254 -6.62 11.01 -10.26
N CYS A 255 -7.55 10.18 -9.77
CA CYS A 255 -7.37 8.73 -9.69
C CYS A 255 -7.13 8.12 -11.07
N ARG A 256 -7.85 8.57 -12.11
CA ARG A 256 -7.64 8.10 -13.49
C ARG A 256 -6.22 8.37 -13.96
N ASP A 257 -5.74 9.60 -13.76
CA ASP A 257 -4.39 10.01 -14.15
C ASP A 257 -3.32 9.25 -13.33
N ALA A 258 -3.56 9.03 -12.04
CA ALA A 258 -2.69 8.27 -11.15
C ALA A 258 -2.60 6.79 -11.55
N ILE A 259 -3.72 6.16 -11.89
CA ILE A 259 -3.74 4.77 -12.40
C ILE A 259 -2.92 4.67 -13.69
N ASP A 260 -3.13 5.59 -14.64
CA ASP A 260 -2.39 5.59 -15.91
C ASP A 260 -0.87 5.69 -15.67
N LYS A 261 -0.45 6.48 -14.68
CA LYS A 261 0.97 6.56 -14.27
C LYS A 261 1.48 5.26 -13.64
N ILE A 262 0.70 4.64 -12.74
CA ILE A 262 1.09 3.38 -12.09
C ILE A 262 1.21 2.25 -13.11
N LEU A 263 0.27 2.16 -14.06
CA LEU A 263 0.31 1.18 -15.15
C LEU A 263 1.61 1.29 -15.97
N LEU A 264 2.05 2.52 -16.26
CA LEU A 264 3.33 2.75 -16.93
C LEU A 264 4.53 2.27 -16.08
N CYS A 265 4.53 2.56 -14.77
CA CYS A 265 5.58 2.09 -13.87
C CYS A 265 5.60 0.56 -13.74
N ILE A 266 4.43 -0.09 -13.72
CA ILE A 266 4.31 -1.56 -13.76
C ILE A 266 4.93 -2.11 -15.06
N LYS A 267 4.56 -1.57 -16.23
CA LYS A 267 5.14 -1.99 -17.52
C LYS A 267 6.66 -1.87 -17.51
N ARG A 268 7.20 -0.77 -16.98
CA ARG A 268 8.66 -0.55 -16.88
C ARG A 268 9.36 -1.62 -16.02
N LEU A 269 8.79 -1.96 -14.87
CA LEU A 269 9.34 -3.03 -14.03
C LEU A 269 9.24 -4.39 -14.72
N GLN A 270 8.12 -4.71 -15.36
CA GLN A 270 7.96 -5.95 -16.14
C GLN A 270 9.05 -6.05 -17.22
N VAL A 271 9.29 -4.99 -17.98
CA VAL A 271 10.34 -4.93 -19.00
C VAL A 271 11.73 -5.15 -18.38
N ALA A 272 12.03 -4.50 -17.26
CA ALA A 272 13.31 -4.66 -16.57
C ALA A 272 13.54 -6.11 -16.12
N LEU A 273 12.52 -6.77 -15.56
CA LEU A 273 12.59 -8.17 -15.14
C LEU A 273 12.76 -9.14 -16.31
N VAL A 274 12.07 -8.90 -17.45
CA VAL A 274 12.23 -9.73 -18.65
C VAL A 274 13.63 -9.56 -19.26
N ASN A 275 14.15 -8.33 -19.30
CA ASN A 275 15.52 -8.08 -19.77
C ASN A 275 16.56 -8.73 -18.85
N LEU A 276 16.37 -8.65 -17.53
CA LEU A 276 17.20 -9.34 -16.57
C LEU A 276 17.17 -10.86 -16.78
N ALA A 277 16.00 -11.42 -17.09
CA ALA A 277 15.85 -12.82 -17.43
C ALA A 277 16.59 -13.19 -18.73
N LYS A 278 16.47 -12.38 -19.80
CA LYS A 278 17.20 -12.58 -21.07
C LYS A 278 18.72 -12.58 -20.87
N VAL A 279 19.26 -11.64 -20.09
CA VAL A 279 20.72 -11.54 -19.84
C VAL A 279 21.26 -12.74 -19.05
N ASN A 280 20.42 -13.38 -18.23
CA ASN A 280 20.80 -14.54 -17.43
C ASN A 280 20.25 -15.86 -18.03
N GLU A 281 20.19 -15.96 -19.36
CA GLU A 281 19.67 -17.15 -20.02
C GLU A 281 20.46 -18.41 -19.65
N GLY A 282 19.74 -19.45 -19.26
CA GLY A 282 20.29 -20.76 -18.90
C GLY A 282 20.82 -20.86 -17.48
N LEU A 283 20.82 -19.78 -16.69
CA LEU A 283 21.26 -19.84 -15.30
C LEU A 283 20.27 -20.65 -14.46
N ILE A 284 20.74 -21.79 -13.94
CA ILE A 284 20.00 -22.64 -13.02
C ILE A 284 20.23 -22.16 -11.59
N VAL A 285 19.15 -22.01 -10.83
CA VAL A 285 19.15 -21.66 -9.40
C VAL A 285 18.41 -22.73 -8.60
N PRO A 286 18.70 -22.90 -7.30
CA PRO A 286 17.87 -23.73 -6.45
C PRO A 286 16.46 -23.11 -6.34
N GLY A 287 15.42 -23.88 -6.62
CA GLY A 287 14.05 -23.52 -6.26
C GLY A 287 13.81 -23.76 -4.77
N TYR A 288 12.98 -22.93 -4.14
CA TYR A 288 12.75 -22.99 -2.70
C TYR A 288 11.28 -23.23 -2.35
N THR A 289 11.04 -24.12 -1.38
CA THR A 289 9.77 -24.23 -0.65
C THR A 289 10.11 -24.32 0.84
N HIS A 290 9.42 -23.53 1.68
CA HIS A 290 9.79 -23.38 3.11
C HIS A 290 11.24 -22.92 3.34
N LEU A 291 11.81 -22.21 2.36
CA LEU A 291 13.23 -21.86 2.30
C LEU A 291 14.19 -23.06 2.35
N GLN A 292 13.68 -24.26 2.07
CA GLN A 292 14.46 -25.46 1.79
C GLN A 292 14.63 -25.59 0.29
N ARG A 293 15.79 -26.07 -0.15
CA ARG A 293 16.04 -26.34 -1.56
C ARG A 293 15.16 -27.52 -2.00
N ALA A 294 14.41 -27.32 -3.07
CA ALA A 294 13.47 -28.29 -3.60
C ALA A 294 13.99 -28.88 -4.92
N GLN A 295 13.69 -28.23 -6.04
CA GLN A 295 14.10 -28.67 -7.38
C GLN A 295 14.88 -27.55 -8.07
N PRO A 296 15.78 -27.86 -9.03
CA PRO A 296 16.46 -26.82 -9.79
C PRO A 296 15.48 -26.13 -10.72
N VAL A 297 15.58 -24.81 -10.82
CA VAL A 297 14.77 -23.99 -11.74
C VAL A 297 15.68 -23.05 -12.52
N LEU A 298 15.21 -22.61 -13.69
CA LEU A 298 15.82 -21.53 -14.44
C LEU A 298 15.51 -20.21 -13.73
N LEU A 299 16.52 -19.36 -13.55
CA LEU A 299 16.34 -18.05 -12.94
C LEU A 299 15.29 -17.22 -13.70
N GLN A 300 15.27 -17.34 -15.02
CA GLN A 300 14.29 -16.67 -15.88
C GLN A 300 12.86 -17.07 -15.49
N HIS A 301 12.63 -18.34 -15.14
CA HIS A 301 11.32 -18.81 -14.71
C HIS A 301 10.87 -18.14 -13.41
N LEU A 302 11.79 -17.95 -12.45
CA LEU A 302 11.50 -17.24 -11.21
C LEU A 302 11.22 -15.75 -11.48
N LEU A 303 12.03 -15.08 -12.29
CA LEU A 303 11.84 -13.66 -12.63
C LEU A 303 10.51 -13.42 -13.33
N LEU A 304 10.13 -14.29 -14.27
CA LEU A 304 8.84 -14.23 -14.96
C LEU A 304 7.65 -14.46 -14.02
N SER A 305 7.82 -15.18 -12.91
CA SER A 305 6.76 -15.31 -11.91
C SER A 305 6.34 -13.98 -11.28
N TYR A 306 7.24 -13.00 -11.20
CA TYR A 306 6.93 -11.64 -10.75
C TYR A 306 6.29 -10.81 -11.86
N VAL A 307 6.68 -11.02 -13.12
CA VAL A 307 6.03 -10.39 -14.29
C VAL A 307 4.55 -10.78 -14.37
N GLU A 308 4.24 -12.06 -14.13
CA GLU A 308 2.86 -12.57 -14.03
C GLU A 308 2.07 -11.94 -12.88
N GLN A 309 2.70 -11.71 -11.72
CA GLN A 309 2.08 -11.03 -10.58
C GLN A 309 1.70 -9.59 -10.94
N LEU A 310 2.65 -8.85 -11.50
CA LEU A 310 2.49 -7.47 -11.94
C LEU A 310 1.45 -7.31 -13.05
N GLU A 311 1.34 -8.30 -13.95
CA GLU A 311 0.30 -8.27 -14.99
C GLU A 311 -1.11 -8.33 -14.40
N ARG A 312 -1.33 -9.20 -13.40
CA ARG A 312 -2.62 -9.26 -12.73
C ARG A 312 -2.93 -7.95 -12.01
N ASP A 313 -1.92 -7.27 -11.49
CA ASP A 313 -2.08 -5.98 -10.87
C ASP A 313 -2.45 -4.88 -11.88
N ALA A 314 -1.79 -4.87 -13.05
CA ALA A 314 -2.15 -3.99 -14.15
C ALA A 314 -3.61 -4.21 -14.60
N GLY A 315 -4.04 -5.48 -14.70
CA GLY A 315 -5.44 -5.83 -14.99
C GLY A 315 -6.42 -5.26 -13.96
N ARG A 316 -6.14 -5.42 -12.66
CA ARG A 316 -6.99 -4.86 -11.59
C ARG A 316 -7.11 -3.34 -11.67
N LEU A 317 -5.99 -2.66 -11.92
CA LEU A 317 -5.96 -1.21 -12.06
C LEU A 317 -6.72 -0.74 -13.31
N ALA A 318 -6.58 -1.44 -14.44
CA ALA A 318 -7.33 -1.15 -15.65
C ALA A 318 -8.86 -1.32 -15.45
N ASP A 319 -9.27 -2.37 -14.75
CA ASP A 319 -10.67 -2.61 -14.41
C ASP A 319 -11.22 -1.53 -13.46
N CYS A 320 -10.45 -1.16 -12.43
CA CYS A 320 -10.78 -0.07 -11.50
C CYS A 320 -10.95 1.26 -12.25
N ARG A 321 -10.02 1.56 -13.16
CA ARG A 321 -10.08 2.74 -14.04
C ARG A 321 -11.35 2.77 -14.87
N SER A 322 -11.80 1.62 -15.38
CA SER A 322 -13.05 1.52 -16.15
C SER A 322 -14.28 1.80 -15.27
N ARG A 323 -14.33 1.24 -14.05
CA ARG A 323 -15.44 1.43 -13.11
C ARG A 323 -15.52 2.85 -12.56
N LEU A 324 -14.39 3.50 -12.30
CA LEU A 324 -14.38 4.86 -11.75
C LEU A 324 -14.75 5.95 -12.77
N ASN A 325 -14.74 5.64 -14.08
CA ASN A 325 -14.86 6.61 -15.17
C ASN A 325 -16.31 7.04 -15.45
N PHE A 326 -17.08 7.38 -14.42
CA PHE A 326 -18.41 8.01 -14.54
C PHE A 326 -18.43 9.39 -13.86
N CYS A 327 -19.07 10.36 -14.50
CA CYS A 327 -19.00 11.77 -14.12
C CYS A 327 -20.02 12.14 -13.02
N PRO A 328 -19.59 12.61 -11.83
CA PRO A 328 -20.50 13.04 -10.78
C PRO A 328 -20.98 14.48 -10.98
N LEU A 329 -20.26 15.31 -11.74
CA LEU A 329 -20.57 16.72 -11.97
C LEU A 329 -22.01 16.95 -12.42
N GLY A 330 -22.67 17.93 -11.79
CA GLY A 330 -24.09 18.24 -11.97
C GLY A 330 -25.03 17.50 -10.99
N ALA A 331 -24.49 16.71 -10.07
CA ALA A 331 -25.23 16.18 -8.91
C ALA A 331 -25.48 17.25 -7.83
N CYS A 332 -24.78 18.38 -7.91
CA CYS A 332 -24.81 19.47 -6.94
C CYS A 332 -24.56 18.94 -5.52
N ALA A 333 -25.32 19.39 -4.52
CA ALA A 333 -25.09 19.01 -3.14
C ALA A 333 -25.50 17.56 -2.84
N LEU A 334 -26.58 17.07 -3.46
CA LEU A 334 -27.10 15.69 -3.33
C LEU A 334 -28.30 15.38 -4.25
N ALA A 335 -29.07 16.38 -4.68
CA ALA A 335 -30.37 16.19 -5.35
C ALA A 335 -30.36 16.55 -6.85
N GLY A 336 -29.20 16.93 -7.39
CA GLY A 336 -29.10 17.56 -8.70
C GLY A 336 -29.51 19.04 -8.67
N THR A 337 -29.91 19.56 -9.83
CA THR A 337 -30.29 20.97 -10.04
C THR A 337 -31.63 21.09 -10.75
N GLY A 338 -32.36 22.17 -10.45
CA GLY A 338 -33.56 22.58 -11.21
C GLY A 338 -33.24 23.37 -12.49
N LEU A 339 -31.97 23.69 -12.73
CA LEU A 339 -31.51 24.39 -13.94
C LEU A 339 -31.25 23.39 -15.08
N PRO A 340 -31.48 23.77 -16.34
CA PRO A 340 -31.36 22.86 -17.48
C PRO A 340 -29.88 22.63 -17.88
N ILE A 341 -29.11 21.95 -17.02
CA ILE A 341 -27.72 21.59 -17.34
C ILE A 341 -27.65 20.34 -18.24
N ASP A 342 -26.56 20.21 -18.99
CA ASP A 342 -26.26 19.01 -19.77
C ASP A 342 -25.06 18.26 -19.17
N ARG A 343 -25.35 17.22 -18.38
CA ARG A 343 -24.33 16.38 -17.75
C ARG A 343 -23.59 15.49 -18.75
N PHE A 344 -24.21 15.13 -19.88
CA PHE A 344 -23.54 14.35 -20.92
C PHE A 344 -22.47 15.21 -21.60
N MET A 345 -22.76 16.48 -21.87
CA MET A 345 -21.77 17.41 -22.41
C MET A 345 -20.53 17.56 -21.53
N THR A 346 -20.68 17.70 -20.20
CA THR A 346 -19.52 17.78 -19.30
C THR A 346 -18.81 16.45 -19.14
N SER A 347 -19.56 15.33 -19.10
CA SER A 347 -19.00 13.97 -19.08
C SER A 347 -18.07 13.73 -20.28
N ASP A 348 -18.57 13.99 -21.49
CA ASP A 348 -17.80 13.83 -22.74
C ASP A 348 -16.56 14.74 -22.76
N ALA A 349 -16.73 16.02 -22.40
CA ALA A 349 -15.61 16.97 -22.37
C ALA A 349 -14.48 16.57 -21.40
N LEU A 350 -14.81 15.82 -20.34
CA LEU A 350 -13.86 15.36 -19.33
C LEU A 350 -13.36 13.92 -19.57
N GLY A 351 -13.84 13.27 -20.63
CA GLY A 351 -13.47 11.90 -21.01
C GLY A 351 -14.07 10.82 -20.11
N PHE A 352 -15.16 11.12 -19.41
CA PHE A 352 -15.93 10.13 -18.67
C PHE A 352 -16.82 9.32 -19.61
N THR A 353 -17.13 8.08 -19.24
CA THR A 353 -17.98 7.17 -20.02
C THR A 353 -19.43 7.67 -20.10
N ALA A 354 -19.95 8.17 -18.98
CA ALA A 354 -21.29 8.77 -18.88
C ALA A 354 -21.43 9.48 -17.52
N PRO A 355 -22.48 10.30 -17.33
CA PRO A 355 -22.85 10.80 -16.02
C PRO A 355 -23.25 9.66 -15.06
N MET A 356 -22.92 9.80 -13.78
CA MET A 356 -23.47 8.95 -12.73
C MET A 356 -25.00 9.10 -12.65
N ARG A 357 -25.71 7.99 -12.45
CA ARG A 357 -27.17 7.93 -12.59
C ARG A 357 -27.93 8.53 -11.42
N ASN A 358 -27.36 8.51 -10.22
CA ASN A 358 -28.01 8.96 -9.00
C ASN A 358 -27.15 10.06 -8.33
N SER A 359 -27.77 11.18 -7.96
CA SER A 359 -27.06 12.34 -7.42
C SER A 359 -26.63 12.17 -5.96
N ILE A 360 -27.36 11.38 -5.16
CA ILE A 360 -26.98 11.06 -3.78
C ILE A 360 -25.72 10.20 -3.81
N ASP A 361 -25.76 9.14 -4.62
CA ASP A 361 -24.62 8.26 -4.87
C ASP A 361 -23.40 9.05 -5.40
N ALA A 362 -23.61 9.92 -6.39
CA ALA A 362 -22.54 10.69 -7.01
C ALA A 362 -21.71 11.56 -6.05
N VAL A 363 -22.32 12.05 -4.96
CA VAL A 363 -21.63 12.89 -3.97
C VAL A 363 -21.12 12.09 -2.76
N SER A 364 -21.68 10.91 -2.50
CA SER A 364 -21.30 10.04 -1.38
C SER A 364 -20.26 8.98 -1.73
N ASP A 365 -20.19 8.56 -3.01
CA ASP A 365 -19.42 7.40 -3.43
C ASP A 365 -17.90 7.57 -3.20
N ARG A 366 -17.29 6.54 -2.60
CA ARG A 366 -15.84 6.35 -2.44
C ARG A 366 -15.38 4.93 -2.79
N ASP A 367 -16.23 4.10 -3.38
CA ASP A 367 -15.88 2.74 -3.77
C ASP A 367 -14.69 2.73 -4.74
N PHE A 368 -14.62 3.72 -5.63
CA PHE A 368 -13.49 3.85 -6.55
C PHE A 368 -12.15 4.10 -5.83
N VAL A 369 -12.15 4.77 -4.67
CA VAL A 369 -10.95 5.01 -3.86
C VAL A 369 -10.59 3.74 -3.10
N LEU A 370 -11.57 3.06 -2.50
CA LEU A 370 -11.38 1.79 -1.80
C LEU A 370 -10.82 0.70 -2.73
N GLU A 371 -11.38 0.60 -3.93
CA GLU A 371 -10.94 -0.34 -4.95
C GLU A 371 -9.52 -0.03 -5.43
N PHE A 372 -9.21 1.25 -5.66
CA PHE A 372 -7.87 1.67 -6.08
C PHE A 372 -6.82 1.39 -4.99
N LEU A 373 -7.12 1.70 -3.73
CA LEU A 373 -6.24 1.38 -2.59
C LEU A 373 -6.08 -0.13 -2.38
N SER A 374 -7.12 -0.92 -2.66
CA SER A 374 -7.04 -2.38 -2.66
C SER A 374 -6.07 -2.89 -3.74
N ALA A 375 -6.19 -2.38 -4.96
CA ALA A 375 -5.27 -2.72 -6.04
C ALA A 375 -3.81 -2.34 -5.70
N ASN A 376 -3.60 -1.12 -5.17
CA ASN A 376 -2.29 -0.67 -4.69
C ASN A 376 -1.73 -1.57 -3.57
N SER A 377 -2.57 -1.98 -2.63
CA SER A 377 -2.16 -2.88 -1.54
C SER A 377 -1.65 -4.22 -2.07
N ILE A 378 -2.31 -4.78 -3.08
CA ILE A 378 -1.88 -6.04 -3.71
C ILE A 378 -0.54 -5.85 -4.43
N VAL A 379 -0.36 -4.75 -5.18
CA VAL A 379 0.93 -4.40 -5.80
C VAL A 379 2.04 -4.33 -4.74
N ALA A 380 1.78 -3.63 -3.63
CA ALA A 380 2.72 -3.49 -2.53
C ALA A 380 3.14 -4.86 -1.93
N ILE A 381 2.22 -5.81 -1.82
CA ILE A 381 2.50 -7.16 -1.34
C ILE A 381 3.33 -7.96 -2.35
N HIS A 382 3.07 -7.86 -3.66
CA HIS A 382 3.92 -8.52 -4.65
C HIS A 382 5.35 -7.95 -4.65
N LEU A 383 5.49 -6.63 -4.54
CA LEU A 383 6.80 -5.97 -4.44
C LEU A 383 7.53 -6.31 -3.13
N SER A 384 6.80 -6.49 -2.01
CA SER A 384 7.43 -6.91 -0.76
C SER A 384 8.00 -8.33 -0.83
N ARG A 385 7.35 -9.24 -1.57
CA ARG A 385 7.87 -10.60 -1.84
C ARG A 385 9.13 -10.58 -2.70
N LEU A 386 9.15 -9.73 -3.73
CA LEU A 386 10.36 -9.51 -4.54
C LEU A 386 11.51 -8.95 -3.67
N GLY A 387 11.18 -7.97 -2.81
CA GLY A 387 12.13 -7.40 -1.86
C GLY A 387 12.68 -8.44 -0.89
N GLU A 388 11.86 -9.33 -0.35
CA GLU A 388 12.30 -10.43 0.53
C GLU A 388 13.33 -11.33 -0.17
N GLU A 389 13.02 -11.79 -1.39
CA GLU A 389 13.87 -12.67 -2.18
C GLU A 389 15.24 -12.03 -2.44
N TRP A 390 15.26 -10.77 -2.89
CA TRP A 390 16.50 -10.08 -3.24
C TRP A 390 17.34 -9.68 -2.03
N VAL A 391 16.70 -9.28 -0.92
CA VAL A 391 17.41 -9.03 0.34
C VAL A 391 18.07 -10.32 0.83
N LEU A 392 17.34 -11.45 0.78
CA LEU A 392 17.88 -12.73 1.19
C LEU A 392 19.03 -13.19 0.28
N TRP A 393 18.89 -13.05 -1.04
CA TRP A 393 19.90 -13.48 -2.00
C TRP A 393 21.15 -12.60 -1.99
N ALA A 394 21.05 -11.35 -1.53
CA ALA A 394 22.17 -10.44 -1.32
C ALA A 394 22.94 -10.69 -0.01
N SER A 395 22.44 -11.54 0.88
CA SER A 395 23.15 -11.93 2.12
C SER A 395 24.45 -12.67 1.82
N GLU A 396 25.37 -12.72 2.78
CA GLU A 396 26.61 -13.49 2.64
C GLU A 396 26.35 -15.00 2.63
N GLU A 397 25.32 -15.45 3.36
CA GLU A 397 24.93 -16.84 3.45
C GLU A 397 24.50 -17.38 2.08
N PHE A 398 23.67 -16.64 1.35
CA PHE A 398 23.27 -16.98 -0.01
C PHE A 398 24.35 -16.54 -1.02
N GLY A 399 24.57 -15.24 -1.12
CA GLY A 399 25.53 -14.62 -2.04
C GLY A 399 25.15 -14.80 -3.52
N PHE A 400 23.87 -15.00 -3.82
CA PHE A 400 23.38 -15.28 -5.17
C PHE A 400 23.24 -14.01 -6.01
N LEU A 401 22.96 -12.89 -5.37
CA LEU A 401 22.72 -11.60 -6.01
C LEU A 401 23.72 -10.59 -5.44
N THR A 402 24.25 -9.72 -6.30
CA THR A 402 25.09 -8.59 -5.89
C THR A 402 24.51 -7.31 -6.47
N PRO A 403 24.04 -6.37 -5.62
CA PRO A 403 23.62 -5.05 -6.07
C PRO A 403 24.81 -4.16 -6.40
N SER A 404 24.64 -3.31 -7.42
CA SER A 404 25.62 -2.27 -7.74
C SER A 404 25.66 -1.18 -6.65
N ASP A 405 26.71 -0.37 -6.65
CA ASP A 405 26.84 0.73 -5.69
C ASP A 405 25.73 1.78 -5.85
N ALA A 406 25.16 1.93 -7.05
CA ALA A 406 24.09 2.89 -7.34
C ALA A 406 22.77 2.54 -6.64
N VAL A 407 22.57 1.25 -6.32
CA VAL A 407 21.35 0.73 -5.68
C VAL A 407 21.64 0.06 -4.34
N SER A 408 22.78 0.38 -3.74
CA SER A 408 23.20 -0.09 -2.42
C SER A 408 23.56 1.08 -1.51
N THR A 409 23.49 0.84 -0.21
CA THR A 409 24.17 1.70 0.77
C THR A 409 25.35 0.97 1.39
N GLY A 410 26.37 1.71 1.79
CA GLY A 410 27.51 1.20 2.55
C GLY A 410 27.36 1.44 4.05
N SER A 411 28.12 0.71 4.86
CA SER A 411 28.31 1.05 6.27
C SER A 411 29.51 1.99 6.43
N SER A 412 29.35 3.05 7.22
CA SER A 412 30.47 3.94 7.59
C SER A 412 31.54 3.26 8.46
N ILE A 413 31.23 2.10 9.06
CA ILE A 413 32.12 1.35 9.96
C ILE A 413 32.64 0.06 9.28
N MET A 414 31.84 -0.55 8.40
CA MET A 414 32.14 -1.86 7.79
C MET A 414 32.24 -1.74 6.25
N PRO A 415 33.43 -1.53 5.69
CA PRO A 415 33.61 -1.21 4.27
C PRO A 415 33.23 -2.35 3.31
N GLN A 416 33.19 -3.60 3.78
CA GLN A 416 32.77 -4.76 3.01
C GLN A 416 31.24 -4.90 2.88
N LYS A 417 30.46 -4.20 3.71
CA LYS A 417 29.01 -4.40 3.83
C LYS A 417 28.26 -3.55 2.81
N LYS A 418 27.65 -4.20 1.81
CA LYS A 418 26.65 -3.61 0.91
C LYS A 418 25.25 -3.99 1.36
N ASN A 419 24.41 -3.01 1.68
CA ASN A 419 23.06 -3.26 2.12
C ASN A 419 22.08 -3.05 0.96
N PRO A 420 21.14 -4.00 0.72
CA PRO A 420 20.03 -3.83 -0.22
C PRO A 420 18.92 -2.93 0.37
N ASP A 421 19.29 -1.81 1.00
CA ASP A 421 18.37 -0.87 1.67
C ASP A 421 17.17 -0.47 0.80
N PRO A 422 17.31 -0.22 -0.52
CA PRO A 422 16.15 0.13 -1.33
C PRO A 422 15.07 -0.96 -1.32
N MET A 423 15.47 -2.24 -1.37
CA MET A 423 14.51 -3.36 -1.34
C MET A 423 13.97 -3.63 0.07
N GLU A 424 14.75 -3.35 1.12
CA GLU A 424 14.24 -3.34 2.49
C GLU A 424 13.16 -2.27 2.67
N LEU A 425 13.36 -1.07 2.10
CA LEU A 425 12.38 0.01 2.12
C LEU A 425 11.14 -0.33 1.28
N VAL A 426 11.29 -0.98 0.12
CA VAL A 426 10.14 -1.49 -0.68
C VAL A 426 9.30 -2.43 0.19
N ARG A 427 9.93 -3.41 0.83
CA ARG A 427 9.24 -4.34 1.74
C ARG A 427 8.57 -3.60 2.90
N GLY A 428 9.26 -2.69 3.57
CA GLY A 428 8.71 -1.93 4.70
C GLY A 428 7.56 -0.99 4.32
N LYS A 429 7.63 -0.35 3.15
CA LYS A 429 6.59 0.57 2.65
C LYS A 429 5.28 -0.14 2.28
N SER A 430 5.30 -1.46 2.06
CA SER A 430 4.06 -2.21 1.83
C SER A 430 3.07 -2.08 2.99
N ALA A 431 3.54 -2.03 4.24
CA ALA A 431 2.69 -1.85 5.41
C ALA A 431 1.95 -0.51 5.41
N ARG A 432 2.58 0.54 4.87
CA ARG A 432 1.98 1.88 4.78
C ARG A 432 0.81 1.90 3.81
N VAL A 433 1.01 1.35 2.61
CA VAL A 433 -0.03 1.25 1.57
C VAL A 433 -1.24 0.43 2.05
N VAL A 434 -0.99 -0.68 2.77
CA VAL A 434 -2.07 -1.48 3.38
C VAL A 434 -2.80 -0.70 4.47
N GLY A 435 -2.08 0.09 5.27
CA GLY A 435 -2.65 0.97 6.29
C GLY A 435 -3.59 2.02 5.71
N ASP A 436 -3.25 2.60 4.55
CA ASP A 436 -4.09 3.59 3.85
C ASP A 436 -5.45 2.99 3.47
N LEU A 437 -5.46 1.75 2.94
CA LEU A 437 -6.70 1.02 2.63
C LEU A 437 -7.55 0.79 3.89
N VAL A 438 -6.93 0.29 4.97
CA VAL A 438 -7.65 0.01 6.22
C VAL A 438 -8.27 1.29 6.78
N THR A 439 -7.54 2.39 6.73
CA THR A 439 -8.00 3.71 7.18
C THR A 439 -9.28 4.11 6.45
N LEU A 440 -9.30 4.01 5.12
CA LEU A 440 -10.46 4.43 4.33
C LEU A 440 -11.64 3.45 4.40
N LEU A 441 -11.39 2.15 4.54
CA LEU A 441 -12.44 1.18 4.82
C LEU A 441 -13.17 1.51 6.13
N VAL A 442 -12.41 1.85 7.18
CA VAL A 442 -12.97 2.20 8.48
C VAL A 442 -13.65 3.57 8.45
N LEU A 443 -13.07 4.55 7.74
CA LEU A 443 -13.67 5.88 7.53
C LEU A 443 -15.06 5.78 6.89
N CYS A 444 -15.19 4.99 5.83
CA CYS A 444 -16.45 4.87 5.09
C CYS A 444 -17.52 4.06 5.84
N LYS A 445 -17.12 3.24 6.82
CA LYS A 445 -18.02 2.31 7.50
C LYS A 445 -19.10 3.06 8.30
N GLY A 446 -20.35 2.84 7.91
CA GLY A 446 -21.52 3.32 8.66
C GLY A 446 -21.83 4.81 8.51
N LEU A 447 -21.20 5.50 7.55
CA LEU A 447 -21.57 6.88 7.23
C LEU A 447 -23.00 6.93 6.65
N PRO A 448 -23.87 7.84 7.13
CA PRO A 448 -25.19 8.02 6.56
C PRO A 448 -25.09 8.70 5.19
N GLN A 449 -26.06 8.47 4.31
CA GLN A 449 -26.16 9.22 3.06
C GLN A 449 -26.51 10.70 3.32
N ALA A 450 -26.08 11.68 2.52
CA ALA A 450 -25.29 11.58 1.29
C ALA A 450 -23.80 11.93 1.51
N TYR A 451 -23.44 13.22 1.43
CA TYR A 451 -22.11 13.73 1.76
C TYR A 451 -21.99 14.02 3.25
N ASN A 452 -20.88 13.62 3.86
CA ASN A 452 -20.48 14.01 5.22
C ASN A 452 -19.05 14.55 5.18
N ARG A 453 -18.73 15.46 6.10
CA ARG A 453 -17.41 16.11 6.16
C ARG A 453 -16.28 15.12 6.43
N ASP A 454 -16.58 13.97 7.03
CA ASP A 454 -15.68 12.82 7.20
C ASP A 454 -14.99 12.44 5.89
N LEU A 455 -15.69 12.56 4.74
CA LEU A 455 -15.14 12.27 3.41
C LEU A 455 -14.07 13.28 2.95
N GLN A 456 -13.68 14.26 3.77
CA GLN A 456 -12.49 15.07 3.53
C GLN A 456 -11.19 14.25 3.71
N GLU A 457 -11.21 13.26 4.61
CA GLU A 457 -10.08 12.38 4.98
C GLU A 457 -9.74 11.32 3.92
N ASP A 458 -10.43 11.32 2.78
CA ASP A 458 -10.20 10.40 1.67
C ASP A 458 -8.89 10.68 0.89
N LYS A 459 -8.39 11.91 0.94
CA LYS A 459 -7.31 12.42 0.08
C LYS A 459 -5.92 12.04 0.57
N GLU A 460 -5.62 12.23 1.85
CA GLU A 460 -4.26 12.02 2.37
C GLU A 460 -3.81 10.56 2.24
N PRO A 461 -4.60 9.54 2.64
CA PRO A 461 -4.22 8.14 2.47
C PRO A 461 -4.13 7.74 1.00
N LEU A 462 -5.01 8.28 0.14
CA LEU A 462 -4.95 8.06 -1.29
C LEU A 462 -3.66 8.62 -1.92
N PHE A 463 -3.34 9.88 -1.63
CA PHE A 463 -2.15 10.54 -2.18
C PHE A 463 -0.86 9.88 -1.69
N ASP A 464 -0.83 9.48 -0.43
CA ASP A 464 0.32 8.78 0.13
C ASP A 464 0.52 7.39 -0.46
N SER A 465 -0.56 6.62 -0.62
CA SER A 465 -0.55 5.30 -1.27
C SER A 465 -0.01 5.38 -2.70
N VAL A 466 -0.51 6.31 -3.51
CA VAL A 466 -0.07 6.50 -4.90
C VAL A 466 1.40 6.92 -4.97
N LYS A 467 1.82 7.89 -4.15
CA LYS A 467 3.22 8.33 -4.07
C LYS A 467 4.13 7.17 -3.69
N THR A 468 3.70 6.36 -2.73
CA THR A 468 4.47 5.23 -2.21
C THR A 468 4.59 4.12 -3.26
N ILE A 469 3.51 3.74 -3.94
CA ILE A 469 3.54 2.69 -4.98
C ILE A 469 4.39 3.08 -6.17
N ILE A 470 4.28 4.32 -6.65
CA ILE A 470 5.12 4.81 -7.75
C ILE A 470 6.59 4.70 -7.35
N GLY A 471 6.96 5.17 -6.16
CA GLY A 471 8.34 5.07 -5.67
C GLY A 471 8.81 3.62 -5.50
N MET A 472 7.96 2.71 -5.03
CA MET A 472 8.29 1.29 -4.90
C MET A 472 8.54 0.64 -6.26
N LEU A 473 7.71 0.94 -7.27
CA LEU A 473 7.87 0.42 -8.64
C LEU A 473 9.13 0.98 -9.32
N GLU A 474 9.38 2.28 -9.18
CA GLU A 474 10.58 2.94 -9.74
C GLU A 474 11.86 2.39 -9.11
N VAL A 475 11.92 2.28 -7.78
CA VAL A 475 13.07 1.71 -7.07
C VAL A 475 13.29 0.23 -7.44
N SER A 476 12.22 -0.56 -7.52
CA SER A 476 12.34 -1.97 -7.91
C SER A 476 12.82 -2.11 -9.36
N THR A 477 12.42 -1.20 -10.25
CA THR A 477 12.87 -1.16 -11.65
C THR A 477 14.36 -0.86 -11.72
N GLU A 478 14.81 0.19 -11.02
CA GLU A 478 16.22 0.58 -10.96
C GLU A 478 17.08 -0.55 -10.37
N PHE A 479 16.60 -1.19 -9.29
CA PHE A 479 17.29 -2.32 -8.68
C PHE A 479 17.40 -3.51 -9.64
N ALA A 480 16.32 -3.87 -10.35
CA ALA A 480 16.34 -4.93 -11.36
C ALA A 480 17.38 -4.70 -12.47
N GLN A 481 17.62 -3.45 -12.84
CA GLN A 481 18.58 -3.05 -13.87
C GLN A 481 20.03 -3.03 -13.38
N ASN A 482 20.24 -3.01 -12.07
CA ASN A 482 21.53 -2.75 -11.43
C ASN A 482 21.98 -3.90 -10.51
N ILE A 483 21.52 -5.11 -10.76
CA ILE A 483 21.94 -6.33 -10.06
C ILE A 483 22.65 -7.30 -10.99
N THR A 484 23.58 -8.06 -10.42
CA THR A 484 24.22 -9.19 -11.08
C THR A 484 24.06 -10.44 -10.26
N PHE A 485 23.88 -11.59 -10.90
CA PHE A 485 23.85 -12.89 -10.21
C PHE A 485 25.25 -13.50 -10.16
N ASN A 486 25.61 -14.10 -9.03
CA ASN A 486 26.90 -14.75 -8.85
C ASN A 486 26.82 -16.21 -9.33
N HIS A 487 27.15 -16.42 -10.61
CA HIS A 487 27.10 -17.73 -11.26
C HIS A 487 27.90 -18.79 -10.48
N GLU A 488 29.12 -18.49 -10.04
CA GLU A 488 29.97 -19.45 -9.33
C GLU A 488 29.42 -19.82 -7.95
N ARG A 489 28.85 -18.85 -7.22
CA ARG A 489 28.23 -19.10 -5.91
C ARG A 489 26.98 -19.94 -6.05
N ILE A 490 26.14 -19.62 -7.04
CA ILE A 490 24.91 -20.36 -7.34
C ILE A 490 25.25 -21.79 -7.75
N GLN A 491 26.19 -21.98 -8.68
CA GLN A 491 26.62 -23.32 -9.13
C GLN A 491 27.12 -24.18 -7.98
N ARG A 492 27.88 -23.62 -7.03
CA ARG A 492 28.32 -24.35 -5.83
C ARG A 492 27.18 -24.71 -4.88
N ALA A 493 26.06 -23.99 -4.92
CA ALA A 493 24.91 -24.27 -4.07
C ALA A 493 23.97 -25.35 -4.65
N LEU A 494 24.04 -25.64 -5.95
CA LEU A 494 23.14 -26.57 -6.65
C LEU A 494 23.30 -28.05 -6.27
N PRO A 495 24.52 -28.62 -6.14
CA PRO A 495 24.67 -30.04 -5.80
C PRO A 495 24.07 -30.37 -4.42
N ALA A 496 24.31 -29.49 -3.45
CA ALA A 496 23.87 -29.69 -2.09
C ALA A 496 22.34 -29.68 -1.98
N GLY A 497 21.78 -30.86 -1.69
CA GLY A 497 20.34 -31.07 -1.48
C GLY A 497 19.72 -32.15 -2.37
N HIS A 498 20.49 -32.82 -3.23
CA HIS A 498 19.99 -33.89 -4.11
C HIS A 498 18.77 -33.43 -4.95
N LEU A 499 18.87 -32.26 -5.57
CA LEU A 499 17.75 -31.56 -6.24
C LEU A 499 17.19 -32.33 -7.45
N ASP A 500 17.91 -33.34 -7.93
CA ASP A 500 17.56 -34.25 -9.00
C ASP A 500 16.78 -35.49 -8.53
N ALA A 501 16.60 -35.70 -7.22
CA ALA A 501 15.92 -36.87 -6.65
C ALA A 501 14.51 -37.08 -7.26
N THR A 502 13.70 -36.03 -7.33
CA THR A 502 12.35 -36.13 -7.90
C THR A 502 12.40 -36.50 -9.39
N THR A 503 13.35 -35.96 -10.15
CA THR A 503 13.57 -36.32 -11.56
C THR A 503 13.92 -37.81 -11.72
N VAL A 504 14.69 -38.37 -10.79
CA VAL A 504 15.01 -39.81 -10.78
C VAL A 504 13.76 -40.65 -10.42
N ALA A 505 12.89 -40.16 -9.55
CA ALA A 505 11.62 -40.83 -9.28
C ALA A 505 10.75 -40.86 -10.55
N ASP A 506 10.70 -39.77 -11.31
CA ASP A 506 10.01 -39.70 -12.60
C ASP A 506 10.64 -40.63 -13.64
N TYR A 507 11.97 -40.79 -13.66
CA TYR A 507 12.66 -41.79 -14.48
C TYR A 507 12.12 -43.20 -14.20
N LEU A 508 12.05 -43.60 -12.93
CA LEU A 508 11.57 -44.92 -12.53
C LEU A 508 10.10 -45.15 -12.91
N VAL A 509 9.25 -44.12 -12.79
CA VAL A 509 7.86 -44.18 -13.27
C VAL A 509 7.82 -44.36 -14.79
N ASN A 510 8.60 -43.58 -15.55
CA ASN A 510 8.61 -43.63 -17.01
C ASN A 510 9.23 -44.92 -17.58
N LYS A 511 10.28 -45.45 -16.96
CA LYS A 511 10.96 -46.67 -17.42
C LYS A 511 10.08 -47.90 -17.37
N ALA A 512 9.29 -48.00 -16.32
CA ALA A 512 8.38 -49.12 -16.14
C ALA A 512 7.30 -49.17 -17.25
N CYS A 513 6.91 -48.02 -17.81
CA CYS A 513 6.02 -47.93 -18.97
C CYS A 513 6.59 -48.62 -20.24
N CYS A 514 7.91 -48.60 -20.43
CA CYS A 514 8.55 -48.98 -21.70
C CYS A 514 8.97 -50.46 -21.78
N VAL A 515 9.15 -51.14 -20.64
CA VAL A 515 9.69 -52.51 -20.59
C VAL A 515 8.58 -53.58 -20.77
N LEU A 516 7.30 -53.24 -20.59
CA LEU A 516 6.18 -54.18 -20.69
C LEU A 516 5.07 -53.64 -21.61
N PRO A 517 5.21 -53.75 -22.96
CA PRO A 517 4.39 -53.04 -23.94
C PRO A 517 2.89 -53.42 -23.99
N ASN A 518 2.44 -54.41 -23.21
CA ASN A 518 1.04 -54.86 -23.17
C ASN A 518 0.36 -54.70 -21.80
N SER A 519 0.94 -53.93 -20.87
CA SER A 519 0.30 -53.64 -19.59
C SER A 519 0.35 -52.15 -19.30
N TRP A 520 -0.78 -51.47 -19.54
CA TRP A 520 -1.01 -50.10 -19.10
C TRP A 520 -0.98 -49.96 -17.55
N PHE A 521 -0.83 -51.08 -16.83
CA PHE A 521 -0.77 -51.19 -15.37
C PHE A 521 0.60 -51.58 -14.81
N SER A 522 1.64 -51.69 -15.65
CA SER A 522 2.99 -52.09 -15.20
C SER A 522 3.93 -50.92 -14.93
N ASN A 523 3.40 -49.80 -14.43
CA ASN A 523 4.23 -48.69 -14.00
C ASN A 523 4.62 -48.90 -12.54
N ILE A 524 5.86 -48.63 -12.15
CA ILE A 524 6.19 -48.46 -10.74
C ILE A 524 5.32 -47.30 -10.25
N PRO A 525 4.42 -47.49 -9.27
CA PRO A 525 3.66 -46.39 -8.72
C PRO A 525 4.61 -45.34 -8.15
N PHE A 526 4.30 -44.06 -8.31
CA PHE A 526 5.19 -42.97 -7.86
C PHE A 526 5.66 -43.13 -6.42
N ARG A 527 4.80 -43.62 -5.51
CA ARG A 527 5.18 -43.88 -4.10
C ARG A 527 6.31 -44.92 -3.96
N THR A 528 6.31 -45.95 -4.80
CA THR A 528 7.37 -46.96 -4.84
C THR A 528 8.65 -46.37 -5.44
N SER A 529 8.55 -45.58 -6.53
CA SER A 529 9.71 -44.85 -7.07
C SER A 529 10.32 -43.90 -6.04
N HIS A 530 9.48 -43.15 -5.33
CA HIS A 530 9.87 -42.25 -4.27
C HIS A 530 10.58 -42.99 -3.12
N ASP A 531 10.11 -44.16 -2.69
CA ASP A 531 10.81 -44.97 -1.68
C ASP A 531 12.20 -45.41 -2.15
N ILE A 532 12.31 -45.90 -3.38
CA ILE A 532 13.60 -46.31 -3.99
C ILE A 532 14.57 -45.14 -4.02
N VAL A 533 14.12 -43.96 -4.47
CA VAL A 533 14.94 -42.75 -4.50
C VAL A 533 15.28 -42.27 -3.09
N GLY A 534 14.34 -42.34 -2.14
CA GLY A 534 14.61 -42.02 -0.74
C GLY A 534 15.74 -42.87 -0.15
N ARG A 535 15.78 -44.17 -0.48
CA ARG A 535 16.89 -45.05 -0.12
C ARG A 535 18.19 -44.71 -0.87
N SER A 536 18.10 -44.25 -2.11
CA SER A 536 19.25 -43.77 -2.90
C SER A 536 19.88 -42.51 -2.29
N VAL A 537 19.04 -41.56 -1.87
CA VAL A 537 19.45 -40.36 -1.13
C VAL A 537 20.08 -40.74 0.22
N ALA A 538 19.48 -41.66 0.97
CA ALA A 538 20.06 -42.14 2.22
C ALA A 538 21.46 -42.76 2.03
N LEU A 539 21.66 -43.52 0.94
CA LEU A 539 22.96 -44.06 0.57
C LEU A 539 23.97 -42.93 0.26
N CYS A 540 23.57 -41.91 -0.50
CA CYS A 540 24.38 -40.73 -0.82
C CYS A 540 24.85 -40.00 0.44
N VAL A 541 23.92 -39.74 1.37
CA VAL A 541 24.21 -39.11 2.67
C VAL A 541 25.24 -39.95 3.46
N SER A 542 25.09 -41.27 3.48
CA SER A 542 26.03 -42.15 4.18
C SER A 542 27.44 -42.13 3.58
N LYS A 543 27.53 -41.98 2.25
CA LYS A 543 28.79 -41.94 1.49
C LYS A 543 29.37 -40.54 1.32
N LYS A 544 28.61 -39.50 1.68
CA LYS A 544 28.94 -38.09 1.43
C LYS A 544 29.22 -37.82 -0.05
N CYS A 545 28.36 -38.34 -0.92
CA CYS A 545 28.40 -38.11 -2.36
C CYS A 545 27.02 -37.63 -2.86
N GLU A 546 26.92 -37.22 -4.12
CA GLU A 546 25.66 -36.87 -4.76
C GLU A 546 25.03 -38.08 -5.47
N LEU A 547 23.76 -37.96 -5.87
CA LEU A 547 23.06 -39.03 -6.60
C LEU A 547 23.75 -39.40 -7.92
N GLN A 548 24.29 -38.39 -8.62
CA GLN A 548 25.05 -38.58 -9.86
C GLN A 548 26.38 -39.34 -9.67
N ASP A 549 26.90 -39.40 -8.44
CA ASP A 549 28.17 -40.07 -8.13
C ASP A 549 27.99 -41.57 -7.85
N LEU A 550 26.75 -42.04 -7.65
CA LEU A 550 26.46 -43.46 -7.46
C LEU A 550 26.71 -44.22 -8.77
N SER A 551 27.44 -45.33 -8.68
CA SER A 551 27.64 -46.26 -9.79
C SER A 551 26.36 -47.01 -10.16
N LEU A 552 26.30 -47.52 -11.40
CA LEU A 552 25.12 -48.25 -11.86
C LEU A 552 24.85 -49.51 -11.02
N ASP A 553 25.90 -50.19 -10.55
CA ASP A 553 25.78 -51.36 -9.69
C ASP A 553 25.16 -51.01 -8.33
N GLU A 554 25.54 -49.86 -7.77
CA GLU A 554 24.96 -49.36 -6.52
C GLU A 554 23.49 -48.99 -6.71
N LEU A 555 23.13 -48.32 -7.81
CA LEU A 555 21.74 -48.04 -8.16
C LEU A 555 20.94 -49.33 -8.38
N LYS A 556 21.49 -50.29 -9.13
CA LYS A 556 20.88 -51.62 -9.37
C LYS A 556 20.69 -52.43 -8.09
N SER A 557 21.56 -52.25 -7.09
CA SER A 557 21.39 -52.87 -5.76
C SER A 557 20.15 -52.35 -5.01
N LEU A 558 19.70 -51.13 -5.30
CA LEU A 558 18.50 -50.54 -4.71
C LEU A 558 17.23 -50.89 -5.50
N SER A 559 17.34 -50.99 -6.84
CA SER A 559 16.29 -51.45 -7.73
C SER A 559 16.86 -51.94 -9.07
N PRO A 560 16.49 -53.13 -9.56
CA PRO A 560 17.01 -53.68 -10.82
C PRO A 560 16.53 -52.93 -12.07
N ILE A 561 15.63 -51.94 -11.92
CA ILE A 561 15.06 -51.15 -13.03
C ILE A 561 15.99 -50.00 -13.46
N PHE A 562 16.96 -49.64 -12.63
CA PHE A 562 17.99 -48.69 -13.02
C PHE A 562 18.84 -49.25 -14.17
N GLU A 563 19.02 -48.46 -15.22
CA GLU A 563 19.85 -48.77 -16.38
C GLU A 563 20.75 -47.58 -16.68
N GLN A 564 21.65 -47.73 -17.65
CA GLN A 564 22.67 -46.72 -17.96
C GLN A 564 22.10 -45.34 -18.29
N ASP A 565 20.87 -45.24 -18.76
CA ASP A 565 20.23 -43.97 -19.11
C ASP A 565 19.62 -43.21 -17.91
N VAL A 566 19.71 -43.75 -16.68
CA VAL A 566 19.41 -42.98 -15.46
C VAL A 566 20.30 -41.73 -15.34
N TYR A 567 21.54 -41.81 -15.85
CA TYR A 567 22.47 -40.67 -15.86
C TYR A 567 22.04 -39.53 -16.79
N GLU A 568 21.03 -39.73 -17.65
CA GLU A 568 20.38 -38.64 -18.40
C GLU A 568 19.33 -37.87 -17.59
N TYR A 569 19.04 -38.32 -16.36
CA TYR A 569 18.08 -37.72 -15.43
C TYR A 569 18.78 -37.17 -14.18
N LEU A 570 19.93 -37.75 -13.82
CA LEU A 570 20.79 -37.29 -12.73
C LEU A 570 21.51 -35.99 -13.09
N GLY A 571 21.67 -35.11 -12.11
CA GLY A 571 22.24 -33.78 -12.27
C GLY A 571 21.18 -32.70 -12.52
N VAL A 572 21.51 -31.47 -12.13
CA VAL A 572 20.58 -30.33 -12.16
C VAL A 572 20.24 -29.88 -13.58
N GLU A 573 21.20 -29.89 -14.49
CA GLU A 573 21.00 -29.55 -15.90
C GLU A 573 20.06 -30.55 -16.58
N ASN A 574 20.26 -31.83 -16.30
CA ASN A 574 19.40 -32.90 -16.82
C ASN A 574 17.99 -32.80 -16.23
N SER A 575 17.86 -32.52 -14.94
CA SER A 575 16.57 -32.27 -14.29
C SER A 575 15.80 -31.15 -14.98
N VAL A 576 16.43 -29.99 -15.19
CA VAL A 576 15.80 -28.86 -15.90
C VAL A 576 15.30 -29.27 -17.29
N ARG A 577 16.07 -30.07 -18.04
CA ARG A 577 15.67 -30.55 -19.38
C ARG A 577 14.48 -31.50 -19.39
N LYS A 578 14.16 -32.17 -18.27
CA LYS A 578 13.04 -33.13 -18.21
C LYS A 578 11.70 -32.46 -17.90
N PHE A 579 11.68 -31.24 -17.37
CA PHE A 579 10.44 -30.48 -17.22
C PHE A 579 9.89 -30.08 -18.59
N ARG A 580 8.62 -30.42 -18.82
CA ARG A 580 7.97 -30.23 -20.13
C ARG A 580 6.49 -29.85 -20.06
N SER A 581 5.92 -29.73 -18.86
CA SER A 581 4.54 -29.28 -18.72
C SER A 581 4.45 -27.79 -19.04
N TYR A 582 3.31 -27.35 -19.58
CA TYR A 582 3.05 -25.94 -19.82
C TYR A 582 3.31 -25.11 -18.56
N GLY A 583 4.04 -24.01 -18.70
CA GLY A 583 4.43 -23.14 -17.58
C GLY A 583 5.49 -23.72 -16.65
N SER A 584 6.19 -24.81 -17.02
CA SER A 584 7.29 -25.35 -16.20
C SER A 584 8.62 -24.64 -16.46
N THR A 585 9.63 -25.00 -15.67
CA THR A 585 10.98 -24.48 -15.77
C THR A 585 11.82 -25.07 -16.92
N GLY A 586 11.25 -25.97 -17.72
CA GLY A 586 11.97 -26.56 -18.85
C GLY A 586 12.44 -25.50 -19.84
N SER A 587 13.63 -25.69 -20.43
CA SER A 587 14.25 -24.67 -21.30
C SER A 587 13.33 -24.24 -22.45
N GLU A 588 12.62 -25.18 -23.08
CA GLU A 588 11.65 -24.86 -24.14
C GLU A 588 10.46 -24.08 -23.58
N CYS A 589 9.88 -24.51 -22.45
CA CYS A 589 8.75 -23.84 -21.82
C CYS A 589 9.08 -22.41 -21.36
N VAL A 590 10.30 -22.19 -20.85
CA VAL A 590 10.76 -20.87 -20.42
C VAL A 590 11.07 -19.97 -21.60
N ARG A 591 11.63 -20.52 -22.69
CA ARG A 591 11.80 -19.79 -23.95
C ARG A 591 10.44 -19.33 -24.51
N ASP A 592 9.42 -20.18 -24.46
CA ASP A 592 8.07 -19.82 -24.91
C ASP A 592 7.46 -18.72 -24.03
N GLN A 593 7.65 -18.79 -22.71
CA GLN A 593 7.23 -17.72 -21.78
C GLN A 593 7.96 -16.40 -22.07
N LEU A 594 9.28 -16.43 -22.28
CA LEU A 594 10.06 -15.24 -22.65
C LEU A 594 9.61 -14.64 -23.99
N GLY A 595 9.31 -15.49 -24.98
CA GLY A 595 8.79 -15.06 -26.27
C GLY A 595 7.43 -14.38 -26.14
N TYR A 596 6.50 -14.98 -25.36
CA TYR A 596 5.22 -14.38 -25.06
C TYR A 596 5.36 -13.00 -24.39
N TRP A 597 6.18 -12.92 -23.33
CA TRP A 597 6.36 -11.68 -22.59
C TRP A 597 7.09 -10.60 -23.37
N SER A 598 8.09 -10.97 -24.18
CA SER A 598 8.77 -10.03 -25.07
C SER A 598 7.81 -9.43 -26.10
N ASN A 599 6.96 -10.27 -26.71
CA ASN A 599 5.94 -9.80 -27.66
C ASN A 599 4.90 -8.90 -26.99
N LYS A 600 4.37 -9.32 -25.83
CA LYS A 600 3.33 -8.57 -25.10
C LYS A 600 3.81 -7.21 -24.61
N LEU A 601 5.07 -7.12 -24.17
CA LEU A 601 5.66 -5.90 -23.62
C LEU A 601 6.41 -5.07 -24.65
N GLU A 602 6.47 -5.51 -25.91
CA GLU A 602 7.17 -4.85 -27.02
C GLU A 602 8.68 -4.69 -26.73
N ILE A 603 9.31 -5.79 -26.31
CA ILE A 603 10.74 -5.85 -26.00
C ILE A 603 11.47 -6.49 -27.17
N ASP A 604 12.45 -5.76 -27.72
CA ASP A 604 13.31 -6.19 -28.82
C ASP A 604 14.16 -7.44 -28.50
#